data_AF-A0A951VLN5-F1
#
_entry.id   AF-A0A951VLN5-F1
#
_cell.length_a   1.000
_cell.length_b   1.000
_cell.length_c   1.000
_cell.angle_alpha   90.00
_cell.angle_beta   90.00
_cell.angle_gamma   90.00
#
_symmetry.space_group_name_H-M   'P 1'
#
loop_
_entity.id
_entity.type
_entity.pdbx_description
1 polymer ?
#
loop_
_entity_poly.entity_id
_entity_poly.type
_entity_poly.pdbx_seq_one_letter_code
_entity_poly.pdbx_strand_id
1 'polypeptide(L)'
;VKLFQIWIFPNKDNVQPRYAQKSFPHENRINTWQEIIKPQSQIEGDAIYINQDAWFNITELEKGNELQYSPKKKNNGAYLFVINGEIEVENKLLKSRDAIGITEYDAIDIKANENSKLLLMDIPVHLN
;
A
#
# COMPACT_ATOMS: atom_id res chain seq x y z
N VAL A 1 23.09 0.34 -1.63
CA VAL A 1 21.71 0.66 -2.07
C VAL A 1 20.73 0.14 -1.03
N LYS A 2 19.67 0.88 -0.68
CA LYS A 2 18.58 0.39 0.19
C LYS A 2 17.27 0.45 -0.61
N LEU A 3 16.65 -0.70 -0.88
CA LEU A 3 15.39 -0.83 -1.62
C LEU A 3 14.55 -1.96 -1.04
N PHE A 4 13.25 -1.98 -1.36
CA PHE A 4 12.38 -3.12 -1.10
C PHE A 4 12.23 -3.96 -2.36
N GLN A 5 12.25 -5.28 -2.22
CA GLN A 5 11.87 -6.22 -3.26
C GLN A 5 10.55 -6.87 -2.87
N ILE A 6 9.53 -6.70 -3.68
CA ILE A 6 8.18 -7.21 -3.42
C ILE A 6 7.81 -8.11 -4.59
N TRP A 7 7.38 -9.34 -4.27
CA TRP A 7 6.98 -10.34 -5.24
C TRP A 7 5.48 -10.57 -5.10
N ILE A 8 4.75 -10.44 -6.20
CA ILE A 8 3.30 -10.64 -6.26
C ILE A 8 3.01 -11.70 -7.31
N PHE A 9 2.27 -12.73 -6.91
CA PHE A 9 1.74 -13.71 -7.84
C PHE A 9 0.75 -13.03 -8.79
N PRO A 10 0.87 -13.19 -10.11
CA PRO A 10 -0.13 -12.66 -11.03
C PRO A 10 -1.43 -13.49 -10.93
N ASN A 11 -2.57 -12.89 -11.29
CA ASN A 11 -3.85 -13.58 -11.42
C ASN A 11 -4.07 -14.21 -12.80
N LYS A 12 -3.06 -14.15 -13.68
CA LYS A 12 -3.06 -14.73 -15.02
C LYS A 12 -1.68 -15.30 -15.32
N ASP A 13 -1.67 -16.53 -15.82
CA ASP A 13 -0.46 -17.16 -16.34
C ASP A 13 -0.12 -16.68 -17.74
N ASN A 14 1.15 -16.85 -18.13
CA ASN A 14 1.65 -16.60 -19.49
C ASN A 14 1.37 -15.17 -20.01
N VAL A 15 1.27 -14.21 -19.10
CA VAL A 15 1.21 -12.79 -19.44
C VAL A 15 2.52 -12.34 -20.12
N GLN A 16 2.41 -11.43 -21.08
CA GLN A 16 3.58 -10.90 -21.77
C GLN A 16 4.51 -10.19 -20.77
N PRO A 17 5.83 -10.48 -20.76
CA PRO A 17 6.78 -9.80 -19.92
C PRO A 17 6.71 -8.28 -20.13
N ARG A 18 6.74 -7.53 -19.04
CA ARG A 18 6.64 -6.07 -19.09
C ARG A 18 7.50 -5.45 -18.00
N TYR A 19 8.14 -4.34 -18.36
CA TYR A 19 8.84 -3.47 -17.43
C TYR A 19 8.15 -2.10 -17.41
N ALA A 20 8.06 -1.50 -16.22
CA ALA A 20 7.63 -0.12 -16.07
C ALA A 20 8.36 0.54 -14.91
N GLN A 21 8.64 1.82 -15.09
CA GLN A 21 9.24 2.68 -14.09
C GLN A 21 8.58 4.04 -14.20
N LYS A 22 8.21 4.61 -13.06
CA LYS A 22 7.61 5.94 -12.98
C LYS A 22 8.06 6.63 -11.70
N SER A 23 8.31 7.93 -11.81
CA SER A 23 8.52 8.80 -10.66
C SER A 23 7.19 9.42 -10.26
N PHE A 24 6.93 9.43 -8.96
CA PHE A 24 5.69 9.96 -8.39
C PHE A 24 6.01 11.22 -7.57
N PRO A 25 5.30 12.35 -7.80
CA PRO A 25 5.55 13.59 -7.07
C PRO A 25 5.40 13.40 -5.55
N HIS A 26 6.24 14.09 -4.77
CA HIS A 26 6.31 13.93 -3.31
C HIS A 26 5.17 14.63 -2.58
N GLU A 27 4.77 15.79 -3.07
CA GLU A 27 3.64 16.57 -2.60
C GLU A 27 2.33 15.77 -2.62
N ASN A 28 2.19 14.84 -3.56
CA ASN A 28 0.98 14.03 -3.74
C ASN A 28 0.82 12.90 -2.69
N ARG A 29 1.79 12.72 -1.78
CA ARG A 29 1.75 11.69 -0.73
C ARG A 29 1.82 12.26 0.69
N ILE A 30 1.78 13.58 0.88
CA ILE A 30 1.77 14.18 2.22
C ILE A 30 0.37 14.11 2.82
N ASN A 31 0.23 13.47 3.98
CA ASN A 31 -1.06 13.30 4.69
C ASN A 31 -2.20 12.78 3.79
N THR A 32 -1.86 11.98 2.78
CA THR A 32 -2.81 11.37 1.85
C THR A 32 -2.19 10.12 1.22
N TRP A 33 -3.04 9.21 0.74
CA TRP A 33 -2.60 8.02 0.03
C TRP A 33 -2.30 8.35 -1.43
N GLN A 34 -1.04 8.15 -1.83
CA GLN A 34 -0.65 8.14 -3.24
C GLN A 34 -0.65 6.71 -3.75
N GLU A 35 -1.60 6.38 -4.62
CA GLU A 35 -1.65 5.09 -5.32
C GLU A 35 -0.54 5.04 -6.38
N ILE A 36 0.32 4.03 -6.29
CA ILE A 36 1.47 3.84 -7.18
C ILE A 36 1.39 2.56 -8.01
N ILE A 37 0.66 1.56 -7.52
CA ILE A 37 0.37 0.31 -8.23
C ILE A 37 -1.11 0.00 -8.16
N LYS A 38 -1.67 -0.54 -9.24
CA LYS A 38 -3.08 -0.95 -9.36
C LYS A 38 -3.27 -2.10 -10.37
N PRO A 39 -4.47 -2.68 -10.49
CA PRO A 39 -4.74 -3.71 -11.49
C PRO A 39 -4.76 -3.15 -12.92
N GLN A 40 -4.41 -3.99 -13.89
CA GLN A 40 -4.48 -3.66 -15.33
C GLN A 40 -5.87 -3.19 -15.77
N SER A 41 -6.93 -3.74 -15.20
CA SER A 41 -8.32 -3.38 -15.52
C SER A 41 -8.70 -1.95 -15.10
N GLN A 42 -7.88 -1.28 -14.28
CA GLN A 42 -8.13 0.07 -13.76
C GLN A 42 -7.06 1.07 -14.23
N ILE A 43 -6.55 0.93 -15.45
CA ILE A 43 -5.34 1.65 -15.91
C ILE A 43 -5.46 3.19 -15.92
N GLU A 44 -6.65 3.77 -15.80
CA GLU A 44 -6.88 5.23 -15.80
C GLU A 44 -6.19 5.97 -14.65
N GLY A 45 -5.42 7.02 -14.94
CA GLY A 45 -4.67 7.80 -13.95
C GLY A 45 -3.19 7.43 -13.89
N ASP A 46 -2.51 7.86 -12.82
CA ASP A 46 -1.05 7.92 -12.81
C ASP A 46 -0.31 6.68 -12.28
N ALA A 47 -0.98 5.71 -11.67
CA ALA A 47 -0.33 4.51 -11.13
C ALA A 47 0.15 3.52 -12.21
N ILE A 48 1.18 2.73 -11.89
CA ILE A 48 1.65 1.62 -12.74
C ILE A 48 0.71 0.43 -12.55
N TYR A 49 0.37 -0.30 -13.62
CA TYR A 49 -0.45 -1.49 -13.47
C TYR A 49 0.35 -2.78 -13.24
N ILE A 50 -0.25 -3.76 -12.57
CA ILE A 50 0.22 -5.14 -12.49
C ILE A 50 -0.88 -6.12 -12.89
N ASN A 51 -0.50 -7.37 -13.15
CA ASN A 51 -1.42 -8.46 -13.50
C ASN A 51 -1.96 -9.13 -12.23
N GLN A 52 -2.47 -8.36 -11.28
CA GLN A 52 -3.11 -8.84 -10.05
C GLN A 52 -4.13 -7.81 -9.58
N ASP A 53 -5.18 -8.26 -8.90
CA ASP A 53 -6.17 -7.41 -8.25
C ASP A 53 -5.61 -6.85 -6.93
N ALA A 54 -4.56 -6.05 -7.05
CA ALA A 54 -3.79 -5.48 -5.95
C ALA A 54 -3.49 -3.99 -6.17
N TRP A 55 -3.45 -3.23 -5.08
CA TRP A 55 -3.19 -1.79 -5.05
C TRP A 55 -2.11 -1.46 -4.04
N PHE A 56 -1.09 -0.71 -4.44
CA PHE A 56 -0.05 -0.25 -3.51
C PHE A 56 -0.15 1.26 -3.35
N ASN A 57 -0.11 1.70 -2.11
CA ASN A 57 -0.23 3.09 -1.73
C ASN A 57 0.96 3.49 -0.86
N ILE A 58 1.49 4.68 -1.09
CA ILE A 58 2.52 5.28 -0.23
C ILE A 58 1.99 6.56 0.38
N THR A 59 2.43 6.86 1.59
CA THR A 59 2.15 8.13 2.26
C THR A 59 3.33 8.56 3.12
N GLU A 60 3.46 9.86 3.30
CA GLU A 60 4.24 10.50 4.34
C GLU A 60 3.24 11.22 5.25
N LEU A 61 2.95 10.59 6.39
CA LEU A 61 1.97 11.03 7.36
C LEU A 61 2.68 11.81 8.46
N GLU A 62 2.38 13.10 8.56
CA GLU A 62 2.97 13.95 9.59
C GLU A 62 2.39 13.62 10.96
N LYS A 63 3.19 13.85 12.01
CA LYS A 63 2.81 13.59 13.40
C LYS A 63 1.47 14.25 13.75
N GLY A 64 0.60 13.46 14.38
CA GLY A 64 -0.72 13.90 14.83
C GLY A 64 -1.82 13.81 13.76
N ASN A 65 -1.47 13.58 12.49
CA ASN A 65 -2.45 13.32 11.44
C ASN A 65 -2.88 11.86 11.43
N GLU A 66 -4.06 11.65 10.86
CA GLU A 66 -4.70 10.36 10.72
C GLU A 66 -5.08 10.12 9.24
N LEU A 67 -4.99 8.87 8.81
CA LEU A 67 -5.45 8.41 7.52
C LEU A 67 -6.29 7.16 7.67
N GLN A 68 -7.38 7.12 6.92
CA GLN A 68 -8.20 5.94 6.79
C GLN A 68 -7.88 5.21 5.48
N TYR A 69 -7.94 3.88 5.49
CA TYR A 69 -7.88 3.06 4.29
C TYR A 69 -9.01 2.03 4.25
N SER A 70 -9.77 2.00 3.16
CA SER A 70 -10.79 0.98 2.89
C SER A 70 -10.34 0.06 1.75
N PRO A 71 -10.69 -1.23 1.79
CA PRO A 71 -10.26 -2.17 0.77
C PRO A 71 -10.82 -1.80 -0.61
N LYS A 72 -9.97 -1.83 -1.63
CA LYS A 72 -10.35 -1.55 -3.02
C LYS A 72 -11.16 -2.69 -3.64
N LYS A 73 -11.01 -3.91 -3.11
CA LYS A 73 -11.77 -5.09 -3.51
C LYS A 73 -12.16 -5.92 -2.29
N LYS A 74 -13.39 -6.43 -2.29
CA LYS A 74 -13.86 -7.35 -1.25
C LYS A 74 -12.94 -8.58 -1.17
N ASN A 75 -12.65 -9.02 0.06
CA ASN A 75 -11.76 -10.12 0.41
C ASN A 75 -10.26 -9.87 0.16
N ASN A 76 -9.86 -8.65 -0.19
CA ASN A 76 -8.45 -8.29 -0.08
C ASN A 76 -8.09 -8.02 1.39
N GLY A 77 -6.82 -8.27 1.70
CA GLY A 77 -6.18 -7.91 2.96
C GLY A 77 -5.27 -6.70 2.76
N ALA A 78 -5.07 -5.94 3.82
CA ALA A 78 -4.05 -4.88 3.86
C ALA A 78 -2.79 -5.42 4.52
N TYR A 79 -1.65 -5.17 3.88
CA TYR A 79 -0.34 -5.29 4.50
C TYR A 79 0.25 -3.89 4.62
N LEU A 80 0.25 -3.35 5.84
CA LEU A 80 0.79 -2.03 6.15
C LEU A 80 2.21 -2.18 6.69
N PHE A 81 3.17 -1.51 6.04
CA PHE A 81 4.58 -1.54 6.38
C PHE A 81 5.08 -0.14 6.74
N VAL A 82 5.69 0.00 7.91
CA VAL A 82 6.30 1.27 8.35
C VAL A 82 7.72 1.36 7.80
N ILE A 83 7.93 2.15 6.75
CA ILE A 83 9.26 2.37 6.18
C ILE A 83 10.15 3.10 7.19
N ASN A 84 9.60 4.11 7.84
CA ASN A 84 10.22 4.92 8.89
C ASN A 84 9.12 5.63 9.71
N GLY A 85 9.43 5.99 10.96
CA GLY A 85 8.52 6.65 11.91
C GLY A 85 7.88 5.69 12.91
N GLU A 86 6.75 6.11 13.47
CA GLU A 86 5.95 5.40 14.46
C GLU A 86 4.47 5.75 14.27
N ILE A 87 3.64 4.71 14.16
CA ILE A 87 2.20 4.82 13.97
C ILE A 87 1.43 3.96 14.96
N GLU A 88 0.15 4.27 15.13
CA GLU A 88 -0.82 3.44 15.81
C GLU A 88 -1.91 3.01 14.81
N VAL A 89 -2.23 1.71 14.82
CA VAL A 89 -3.26 1.11 13.98
C VAL A 89 -3.91 -0.04 14.76
N GLU A 90 -5.24 -0.10 14.83
CA GLU A 90 -5.96 -1.15 15.59
C GLU A 90 -5.46 -1.33 17.04
N ASN A 91 -5.19 -0.21 17.74
CA ASN A 91 -4.58 -0.16 19.09
C ASN A 91 -3.19 -0.83 19.19
N LYS A 92 -2.50 -1.03 18.07
CA LYS A 92 -1.12 -1.55 18.01
C LYS A 92 -0.17 -0.44 17.59
N LEU A 93 0.87 -0.26 18.40
CA LEU A 93 1.98 0.61 18.06
C LEU A 93 2.93 -0.14 17.11
N LEU A 94 3.20 0.44 15.94
CA LEU A 94 4.17 -0.05 14.97
C LEU A 94 5.28 0.98 14.78
N LYS A 95 6.53 0.54 14.89
CA LYS A 95 7.70 1.39 14.70
C LYS A 95 8.32 1.11 13.34
N SER A 96 9.37 1.86 13.03
CA SER A 96 10.16 1.71 11.81
C SER A 96 10.54 0.24 11.57
N ARG A 97 10.19 -0.25 10.38
CA ARG A 97 10.38 -1.64 9.89
C ARG A 97 9.42 -2.68 10.42
N ASP A 98 8.47 -2.31 11.27
CA ASP A 98 7.36 -3.18 11.62
C ASP A 98 6.32 -3.22 10.49
N ALA A 99 5.52 -4.28 10.51
CA ALA A 99 4.44 -4.49 9.58
C ALA A 99 3.25 -5.15 10.26
N ILE A 100 2.06 -4.94 9.69
CA ILE A 100 0.85 -5.64 10.10
C ILE A 100 0.06 -6.10 8.87
N GLY A 101 -0.41 -7.35 8.92
CA GLY A 101 -1.42 -7.86 8.02
C GLY A 101 -2.81 -7.75 8.66
N ILE A 102 -3.77 -7.21 7.94
CA ILE A 102 -5.15 -7.02 8.37
C ILE A 102 -6.06 -7.63 7.31
N THR A 103 -6.97 -8.49 7.74
CA THR A 103 -7.97 -9.17 6.91
C THR A 103 -9.35 -8.92 7.48
N GLU A 104 -10.40 -9.11 6.69
CA GLU A 104 -11.79 -8.96 7.15
C GLU A 104 -12.07 -7.59 7.82
N TYR A 105 -11.67 -6.51 7.14
CA TYR A 105 -11.86 -5.13 7.60
C TYR A 105 -12.69 -4.32 6.61
N ASP A 106 -13.44 -3.34 7.11
CA ASP A 106 -14.16 -2.36 6.29
C ASP A 106 -13.33 -1.08 6.08
N ALA A 107 -12.63 -0.67 7.12
CA ALA A 107 -11.70 0.45 7.11
C ALA A 107 -10.60 0.22 8.17
N ILE A 108 -9.44 0.82 7.97
CA ILE A 108 -8.32 0.84 8.91
C ILE A 108 -7.97 2.29 9.18
N ASP A 109 -8.00 2.69 10.45
CA ASP A 109 -7.56 4.01 10.89
C ASP A 109 -6.10 3.96 11.33
N ILE A 110 -5.29 4.87 10.79
CA ILE A 110 -3.84 4.91 10.98
C ILE A 110 -3.47 6.30 11.50
N LYS A 111 -2.91 6.37 12.70
CA LYS A 111 -2.48 7.61 13.34
C LYS A 111 -0.97 7.68 13.41
N ALA A 112 -0.40 8.83 13.07
CA ALA A 112 1.04 9.08 13.21
C ALA A 112 1.39 9.62 14.60
N ASN A 113 2.23 8.89 15.34
CA ASN A 113 2.84 9.36 16.59
C ASN A 113 4.15 10.13 16.33
N GLU A 114 4.78 9.85 15.18
CA GLU A 114 5.89 10.58 14.59
C GLU A 114 5.65 10.79 13.09
N ASN A 115 6.40 11.71 12.46
CA ASN A 115 6.41 11.81 11.00
C ASN A 115 6.81 10.45 10.41
N SER A 116 5.91 9.85 9.65
CA SER A 116 6.00 8.44 9.27
C SER A 116 5.86 8.27 7.78
N LYS A 117 6.68 7.37 7.22
CA LYS A 117 6.59 6.96 5.82
C LYS A 117 6.07 5.54 5.76
N LEU A 118 4.95 5.34 5.07
CA LEU A 118 4.24 4.07 5.04
C LEU A 118 4.11 3.54 3.62
N LEU A 119 4.10 2.22 3.50
CA LEU A 119 3.68 1.48 2.32
C LEU A 119 2.50 0.60 2.72
N LEU A 120 1.36 0.78 2.09
CA LEU A 120 0.19 -0.08 2.23
C LEU A 120 0.00 -0.89 0.95
N MET A 121 -0.12 -2.20 1.09
CA MET A 121 -0.42 -3.12 -0.01
C MET A 121 -1.78 -3.76 0.25
N ASP A 122 -2.75 -3.43 -0.58
CA ASP A 122 -4.07 -4.07 -0.63
C ASP A 122 -3.98 -5.21 -1.64
N ILE A 123 -4.04 -6.45 -1.16
CA ILE A 123 -3.74 -7.66 -1.94
C ILE A 123 -4.73 -8.79 -1.65
N PRO A 124 -4.98 -9.71 -2.59
CA PRO A 124 -5.78 -10.89 -2.33
C PRO A 124 -5.14 -11.78 -1.27
N VAL A 125 -5.92 -12.22 -0.28
CA VAL A 125 -5.45 -13.14 0.79
C VAL A 125 -5.54 -14.61 0.37
N HIS A 126 -6.28 -14.90 -0.70
CA HIS A 126 -6.41 -16.21 -1.30
C HIS A 126 -6.06 -16.11 -2.79
N LEU A 127 -5.22 -17.04 -3.25
CA LEU A 127 -4.97 -17.27 -4.67
C LEU A 127 -6.05 -18.24 -5.15
N ASN A 128 -6.92 -17.78 -6.05
CA ASN A 128 -7.90 -18.64 -6.74
C ASN A 128 -7.27 -19.25 -7.99
#